data_AF-A0A1S6EY38-F1
#
_entry.id   AF-A0A1S6EY38-F1
#
_cell.length_a   1.000
_cell.length_b   1.000
_cell.length_c   1.000
_cell.angle_alpha   90.00
_cell.angle_beta   90.00
_cell.angle_gamma   90.00
#
_symmetry.space_group_name_H-M   'P 1'
#
loop_
_entity.id
_entity.type
_entity.pdbx_description
1 polymer ?
#
loop_
_entity_poly.entity_id
_entity_poly.type
_entity_poly.pdbx_seq_one_letter_code
_entity_poly.pdbx_strand_id
1 'polypeptide(L)'
;MKRLAPLPALALMAVAGTVSAQVRPVIPYVGATVADQHRYENERLYQRSRDQAATARQNQLGARLTRQDLQAARAPEPYIPLQPLIPQTPEAARRDRDTAVAGVTQIDDWLDRRPR
;
A
#
# COMPACT_ATOMS: atom_id res chain seq x y z
N MET A 1 30.71 -34.71 -0.71
CA MET A 1 30.49 -34.10 0.62
C MET A 1 30.15 -32.63 0.38
N LYS A 2 28.85 -32.24 0.36
CA LYS A 2 28.15 -31.49 1.45
C LYS A 2 29.06 -30.41 2.06
N ARG A 3 28.73 -29.10 2.04
CA ARG A 3 27.45 -28.50 2.46
C ARG A 3 27.13 -27.19 1.71
N LEU A 4 25.85 -27.04 1.37
CA LEU A 4 25.20 -25.79 0.96
C LEU A 4 25.17 -24.79 2.13
N ALA A 5 25.38 -23.52 1.83
CA ALA A 5 24.96 -22.40 2.66
C ALA A 5 23.70 -21.77 2.02
N PRO A 6 22.57 -21.62 2.75
CA PRO A 6 21.36 -21.01 2.22
C PRO A 6 21.41 -19.48 2.34
N LEU A 7 21.22 -18.78 1.22
CA LEU A 7 20.87 -17.36 1.18
C LEU A 7 19.49 -17.15 1.84
N PRO A 8 19.30 -16.15 2.70
CA PRO A 8 17.99 -15.87 3.28
C PRO A 8 17.09 -15.21 2.23
N ALA A 9 16.02 -15.91 1.87
CA ALA A 9 14.90 -15.35 1.11
C ALA A 9 14.23 -14.25 1.96
N LEU A 10 14.36 -12.99 1.53
CA LEU A 10 13.56 -11.89 2.05
C LEU A 10 12.13 -12.05 1.52
N ALA A 11 11.30 -12.76 2.29
CA ALA A 11 9.86 -12.76 2.12
C ALA A 11 9.33 -11.39 2.56
N LEU A 12 9.08 -10.50 1.60
CA LEU A 12 8.25 -9.32 1.83
C LEU A 12 6.80 -9.79 2.00
N MET A 13 6.45 -10.17 3.22
CA MET A 13 5.07 -10.48 3.59
C MET A 13 4.27 -9.18 3.55
N ALA A 14 3.44 -9.02 2.53
CA ALA A 14 2.43 -7.99 2.45
C ALA A 14 1.40 -8.21 3.58
N VAL A 15 1.59 -7.56 4.72
CA VAL A 15 0.56 -7.48 5.76
C VAL A 15 -0.38 -6.34 5.38
N ALA A 16 -1.18 -6.56 4.35
CA ALA A 16 -2.47 -5.88 4.23
C ALA A 16 -3.40 -6.47 5.30
N GLY A 17 -3.16 -6.08 6.55
CA GLY A 17 -3.99 -6.50 7.67
C GLY A 17 -5.40 -5.97 7.46
N THR A 18 -6.32 -6.86 7.11
CA THR A 18 -7.74 -6.58 7.24
C THR A 18 -7.99 -6.25 8.72
N VAL A 19 -8.37 -5.01 9.02
CA VAL A 19 -8.82 -4.61 10.35
C VAL A 19 -10.13 -5.37 10.59
N SER A 20 -10.01 -6.58 11.08
CA SER A 20 -11.12 -7.36 11.58
C SER A 20 -11.53 -6.67 12.88
N ALA A 21 -12.64 -5.95 12.84
CA ALA A 21 -13.28 -5.40 14.02
C ALA A 21 -13.71 -6.56 14.93
N GLN A 22 -12.81 -7.02 15.79
CA GLN A 22 -13.12 -8.02 16.80
C GLN A 22 -14.07 -7.39 17.82
N VAL A 23 -15.36 -7.61 17.62
CA VAL A 23 -16.40 -7.31 18.63
C VAL A 23 -16.21 -8.32 19.75
N ARG A 24 -15.49 -7.92 20.80
CA ARG A 24 -15.36 -8.74 22.01
C ARG A 24 -16.75 -8.88 22.63
N PRO A 25 -17.23 -10.11 22.91
CA PRO A 25 -18.52 -10.29 23.56
C PRO A 25 -18.53 -9.56 24.90
N VAL A 26 -19.62 -8.85 25.16
CA VAL A 26 -19.89 -8.18 26.42
C VAL A 26 -20.14 -9.26 27.47
N ILE A 27 -19.19 -9.45 28.38
CA ILE A 27 -19.36 -10.36 29.52
C ILE A 27 -20.12 -9.55 30.59
N PRO A 28 -21.37 -9.91 30.93
CA PRO A 28 -22.12 -9.19 31.95
C PRO A 28 -21.39 -9.35 33.29
N TYR A 29 -21.14 -8.22 33.95
CA TYR A 29 -20.59 -8.22 35.31
C TYR A 29 -21.67 -8.71 36.26
N VAL A 30 -21.48 -9.89 36.86
CA VAL A 30 -22.45 -10.48 37.79
C VAL A 30 -22.61 -9.55 39.00
N GLY A 31 -23.80 -8.98 39.17
CA GLY A 31 -24.14 -8.08 40.29
C GLY A 31 -24.11 -6.57 39.99
N ALA A 32 -23.77 -6.14 38.77
CA ALA A 32 -23.83 -4.74 38.37
C ALA A 32 -25.21 -4.36 37.81
N THR A 33 -25.66 -3.12 38.06
CA THR A 33 -26.86 -2.60 37.40
C THR A 33 -26.57 -2.38 35.91
N VAL A 34 -27.60 -2.43 35.06
CA VAL A 34 -27.47 -2.13 33.62
C VAL A 34 -26.81 -0.76 33.37
N ALA A 35 -27.07 0.21 34.26
CA ALA A 35 -26.44 1.53 34.20
C ALA A 35 -24.92 1.48 34.42
N ASP A 36 -24.43 0.66 35.34
CA ASP A 36 -23.01 0.51 35.61
C ASP A 36 -22.28 -0.21 34.46
N GLN A 37 -22.96 -1.17 33.84
CA GLN A 37 -22.46 -1.82 32.63
C GLN A 37 -22.27 -0.81 31.49
N HIS A 38 -23.27 0.03 31.22
CA HIS A 38 -23.16 1.07 30.20
C HIS A 38 -22.08 2.11 30.52
N ARG A 39 -21.91 2.49 31.79
CA ARG A 39 -20.81 3.38 32.20
C ARG A 39 -19.45 2.77 31.88
N TYR A 40 -19.25 1.50 32.22
CA TYR A 40 -18.00 0.80 31.94
C TYR A 40 -17.74 0.68 30.43
N GLU A 41 -18.75 0.31 29.65
CA GLU A 41 -18.63 0.23 28.19
C GLU A 41 -18.28 1.57 27.56
N ASN A 42 -18.95 2.64 27.99
CA ASN A 42 -18.69 3.99 27.51
C ASN A 42 -17.28 4.46 27.86
N GLU A 43 -16.84 4.24 29.10
CA GLU A 43 -15.48 4.58 29.52
C GLU A 43 -14.44 3.82 28.68
N ARG A 44 -14.65 2.51 28.47
CA ARG A 44 -13.78 1.69 27.64
C ARG A 44 -13.72 2.20 26.19
N LEU A 45 -14.86 2.56 25.61
CA LEU A 45 -14.93 3.11 24.24
C LEU A 45 -14.27 4.47 24.15
N TYR A 46 -14.45 5.32 25.16
CA TYR A 46 -13.83 6.63 25.27
C TYR A 46 -12.30 6.51 25.30
N GLN A 47 -11.75 5.62 26.12
CA GLN A 47 -10.29 5.39 26.18
C GLN A 47 -9.76 4.87 24.84
N ARG A 48 -10.44 3.90 24.21
CA ARG A 48 -10.07 3.41 22.88
C ARG A 48 -10.09 4.54 21.83
N SER A 49 -11.08 5.41 21.87
CA SER A 49 -11.18 6.56 20.96
C SER A 49 -10.02 7.55 21.18
N ARG A 50 -9.66 7.82 22.43
CA ARG A 50 -8.50 8.67 22.77
C ARG A 50 -7.19 8.11 22.23
N ASP A 51 -6.97 6.81 22.37
CA ASP A 51 -5.78 6.13 21.85
C ASP A 51 -5.72 6.22 20.31
N GLN A 52 -6.84 5.94 19.65
CA GLN A 52 -6.94 6.07 18.19
C GLN A 52 -6.68 7.50 17.72
N ALA A 53 -7.21 8.50 18.42
CA ALA A 53 -6.98 9.90 18.10
C ALA A 53 -5.51 10.32 18.30
N ALA A 54 -4.83 9.79 19.34
CA ALA A 54 -3.41 10.02 19.54
C ALA A 54 -2.57 9.44 18.38
N THR A 55 -2.83 8.19 18.01
CA THR A 55 -2.15 7.52 16.88
C THR A 55 -2.42 8.24 15.56
N ALA A 56 -3.65 8.67 15.30
CA ALA A 56 -4.00 9.42 14.09
C ALA A 56 -3.21 10.74 14.00
N ARG A 57 -3.07 11.47 15.12
CA ARG A 57 -2.26 12.71 15.15
C ARG A 57 -0.78 12.44 14.84
N GLN A 58 -0.21 11.38 15.40
CA GLN A 58 1.17 10.99 15.11
C GLN A 58 1.36 10.65 13.63
N ASN A 59 0.46 9.86 13.05
CA ASN A 59 0.49 9.51 11.63
C ASN A 59 0.35 10.74 10.73
N GLN A 60 -0.53 11.68 11.07
CA GLN A 60 -0.68 12.93 10.33
C GLN A 60 0.58 13.78 10.35
N LEU A 61 1.26 13.88 11.50
CA LEU A 61 2.52 14.60 11.62
C LEU A 61 3.62 13.92 10.80
N GLY A 62 3.77 12.60 10.93
CA GLY A 62 4.72 11.80 10.14
C GLY A 62 4.50 12.00 8.64
N ALA A 63 3.26 11.90 8.17
CA ALA A 63 2.93 12.11 6.75
C ALA A 63 3.25 13.53 6.25
N ARG A 64 3.09 14.56 7.09
CA ARG A 64 3.47 15.94 6.73
C ARG A 64 4.99 16.06 6.57
N LEU A 65 5.76 15.53 7.52
CA LEU A 65 7.22 15.52 7.44
C LEU A 65 7.71 14.75 6.21
N THR A 66 7.19 13.54 5.98
CA THR A 66 7.54 12.76 4.78
C THR A 66 7.22 13.51 3.49
N ARG A 67 6.09 14.24 3.42
CA ARG A 67 5.80 15.07 2.24
C ARG A 67 6.80 16.22 2.07
N GLN A 68 7.19 16.87 3.16
CA GLN A 68 8.20 17.93 3.11
C GLN A 68 9.55 17.39 2.65
N ASP A 69 9.98 16.24 3.18
CA ASP A 69 11.23 15.58 2.77
C ASP A 69 11.20 15.18 1.29
N LEU A 70 10.09 14.62 0.82
CA LEU A 70 9.91 14.26 -0.59
C LEU A 70 9.92 15.49 -1.50
N GLN A 71 9.31 16.59 -1.06
CA GLN A 71 9.32 17.84 -1.81
C GLN A 71 10.72 18.47 -1.85
N ALA A 72 11.46 18.44 -0.75
CA ALA A 72 12.83 18.93 -0.66
C ALA A 72 13.81 18.07 -1.47
N ALA A 73 13.61 16.76 -1.50
CA ALA A 73 14.41 15.82 -2.29
C ALA A 73 14.03 15.82 -3.79
N ARG A 74 12.92 16.46 -4.17
CA ARG A 74 12.46 16.46 -5.55
C ARG A 74 13.42 17.29 -6.40
N ALA A 75 14.09 16.64 -7.34
CA ALA A 75 14.81 17.35 -8.39
C ALA A 75 13.82 18.25 -9.17
N PRO A 76 14.25 19.44 -9.61
CA PRO A 76 13.43 20.27 -10.49
C PRO A 76 13.05 19.46 -11.72
N GLU A 77 11.78 19.58 -12.13
CA GLU A 77 11.26 18.84 -13.28
C GLU A 77 12.09 19.21 -14.51
N PRO A 78 12.72 18.23 -15.17
CA PRO A 78 13.51 18.51 -16.36
C PRO A 78 12.61 19.17 -17.40
N TYR A 79 13.03 20.32 -17.91
CA TYR A 79 12.31 20.96 -19.00
C TYR A 79 12.33 20.03 -20.22
N ILE A 80 11.16 19.51 -20.59
CA ILE A 80 10.96 18.76 -21.84
C ILE A 80 10.43 19.78 -22.86
N PRO A 81 11.20 20.16 -23.88
CA PRO A 81 10.69 21.02 -24.94
C PRO A 81 9.50 20.35 -25.61
N LEU A 82 8.44 21.10 -25.89
CA LEU A 82 7.31 20.58 -26.65
C LEU A 82 7.84 20.11 -28.01
N GLN A 83 7.84 18.80 -28.23
CA GLN A 83 8.16 18.25 -29.52
C GLN A 83 7.02 18.61 -30.48
N PRO A 84 7.34 19.18 -31.66
CA PRO A 84 6.32 19.44 -32.66
C PRO A 84 5.61 18.13 -33.00
N LEU A 85 4.28 18.16 -33.10
CA LEU A 85 3.50 17.01 -33.52
C LEU A 85 3.83 16.72 -34.98
N ILE A 86 4.73 15.77 -35.21
CA ILE A 86 5.04 15.30 -36.56
C ILE A 86 3.85 14.45 -37.01
N PRO A 87 3.13 14.83 -38.08
CA PRO A 87 2.04 14.02 -38.58
C PRO A 87 2.57 12.65 -38.99
N GLN A 88 2.16 11.61 -38.25
CA GLN A 88 2.58 10.26 -38.56
C GLN A 88 1.93 9.79 -39.86
N THR A 89 2.74 9.19 -40.74
CA THR A 89 2.19 8.47 -41.89
C THR A 89 1.40 7.26 -41.40
N PRO A 90 0.38 6.80 -42.15
CA PRO A 90 -0.39 5.62 -41.78
C PRO A 90 0.48 4.36 -41.62
N GLU A 91 1.63 4.29 -42.31
CA GLU A 91 2.59 3.21 -42.14
C GLU A 91 3.36 3.30 -40.81
N ALA A 92 3.78 4.50 -40.39
CA ALA A 92 4.45 4.69 -39.11
C ALA A 92 3.52 4.29 -37.94
N ALA A 93 2.25 4.71 -38.00
CA ALA A 93 1.26 4.34 -36.99
C ALA A 93 0.96 2.83 -36.96
N ARG A 94 1.10 2.11 -38.08
CA ARG A 94 1.01 0.64 -38.11
C ARG A 94 2.21 0.01 -37.43
N ARG A 95 3.44 0.45 -37.78
CA ARG A 95 4.68 -0.05 -37.15
C ARG A 95 4.70 0.16 -35.64
N ASP A 96 4.24 1.33 -35.17
CA ASP A 96 4.18 1.62 -33.73
C ASP A 96 3.22 0.68 -33.00
N ARG A 97 2.05 0.40 -33.60
CA ARG A 97 1.10 -0.58 -33.05
C ARG A 97 1.66 -1.99 -33.05
N ASP A 98 2.26 -2.43 -34.16
CA ASP A 98 2.84 -3.77 -34.26
C ASP A 98 3.95 -3.96 -33.22
N THR A 99 4.76 -2.92 -32.98
CA THR A 99 5.80 -2.90 -31.96
C THR A 99 5.22 -2.96 -30.55
N ALA A 100 4.14 -2.22 -30.28
CA ALA A 100 3.45 -2.26 -29.00
C ALA A 100 2.84 -3.65 -28.72
N VAL A 101 2.19 -4.25 -29.72
CA VAL A 101 1.63 -5.61 -29.63
C VAL A 101 2.73 -6.64 -29.36
N ALA A 102 3.84 -6.57 -30.09
CA ALA A 102 4.98 -7.45 -29.88
C ALA A 102 5.56 -7.33 -28.45
N GLY A 103 5.60 -6.12 -27.91
CA GLY A 103 6.04 -5.87 -26.54
C GLY A 103 5.13 -6.51 -25.49
N VAL A 104 3.80 -6.43 -25.66
CA VAL A 104 2.84 -7.10 -24.75
C VAL A 104 2.99 -8.62 -24.83
N THR A 105 3.05 -9.19 -26.04
CA THR A 105 3.20 -10.64 -26.20
C THR A 105 4.49 -11.18 -25.60
N GLN A 106 5.58 -10.39 -25.61
CA GLN A 106 6.85 -10.79 -24.99
C GLN A 106 6.76 -10.91 -23.46
N ILE A 107 5.90 -10.10 -22.83
CA ILE A 107 5.67 -10.16 -21.37
C ILE A 107 4.91 -11.43 -21.03
N ASP A 108 3.84 -11.72 -21.78
CA ASP A 108 3.04 -12.93 -21.59
C ASP A 108 3.91 -14.19 -21.79
N ASP A 109 4.71 -14.21 -22.87
CA ASP A 109 5.68 -15.28 -23.15
C ASP A 109 6.76 -15.44 -22.07
N TRP A 110 7.07 -14.38 -21.32
CA TRP A 110 8.01 -14.46 -20.19
C TRP A 110 7.34 -15.00 -18.94
N LEU A 111 6.09 -14.62 -18.67
CA LEU A 111 5.30 -15.12 -17.54
C LEU A 111 5.00 -16.61 -17.66
N ASP A 112 4.75 -17.09 -18.89
CA ASP A 112 4.43 -18.50 -19.15
C ASP A 112 5.65 -19.45 -19.10
N ARG A 113 6.87 -18.90 -19.02
CA ARG A 113 8.07 -19.72 -18.83
C ARG A 113 8.06 -20.33 -17.44
N ARG A 114 7.84 -21.64 -17.36
CA ARG A 114 8.06 -22.39 -16.12
C ARG A 114 9.52 -22.25 -15.66
N PRO A 115 9.77 -21.94 -14.38
CA PRO A 115 11.13 -21.97 -13.84
C PRO A 115 11.69 -23.39 -13.99
N ARG A 116 12.90 -23.50 -14.55
CA ARG A 116 13.63 -24.76 -14.67
C ARG A 116 14.36 -25.10 -13.38
#